data_AF-A0A452QMV7-F1
#
_entry.id   AF-A0A452QMV7-F1
#
_cell.length_a   1.000
_cell.length_b   1.000
_cell.length_c   1.000
_cell.angle_alpha   90.00
_cell.angle_beta   90.00
_cell.angle_gamma   90.00
#
_symmetry.space_group_name_H-M   'P 1'
#
loop_
_entity.id
_entity.type
_entity.pdbx_description
1 polymer ?
#
loop_
_entity_poly.entity_id
_entity_poly.type
_entity_poly.pdbx_seq_one_letter_code
_entity_poly.pdbx_strand_id
1 'polypeptide(L)'
;MIPGSWDGAPCQAPSSVGSLFFLHPLPPSLLVCTCTLSLINKIFKNKYMDREVNQLKQWVTTLMMSITKEEESAAELELKARVFHYGEYKGAQEDKLLESLNRKVLDVYRHCIGAQQESSLGTVQMLTIIEHHLDELLENLERVPQIKIEQAEKAKEKERRLRLREEKVLMQKQLQEERLQRAQARAQAEIKKKRGRRLVSRSRPPALKAKREPEHVLMDDDEEEQLLFFT
;
A
#
# COMPACT_ATOMS: atom_id res chain seq x y z
N MET A 1 4.45 -44.28 29.45
CA MET A 1 5.06 -45.49 28.85
C MET A 1 5.86 -46.20 29.92
N ILE A 2 5.31 -47.28 30.48
CA ILE A 2 6.01 -48.24 31.35
C ILE A 2 5.76 -49.62 30.75
N PRO A 3 6.80 -50.43 30.53
CA PRO A 3 6.71 -51.87 30.71
C PRO A 3 7.83 -52.31 31.70
N GLY A 4 7.61 -53.13 32.73
CA GLY A 4 6.71 -54.28 32.80
C GLY A 4 7.42 -55.52 32.24
N SER A 5 8.38 -56.08 32.98
CA SER A 5 8.96 -57.40 32.70
C SER A 5 9.08 -58.21 33.99
N TRP A 6 8.26 -59.25 34.09
CA TRP A 6 8.34 -60.34 35.05
C TRP A 6 8.63 -61.59 34.24
N ASP A 7 9.84 -62.14 34.37
CA ASP A 7 10.19 -63.47 33.86
C ASP A 7 10.25 -64.47 35.01
N GLY A 8 9.60 -65.61 34.81
CA GLY A 8 9.50 -66.70 35.77
C GLY A 8 10.29 -67.95 35.39
N ALA A 9 10.16 -68.92 36.30
CA ALA A 9 10.52 -70.35 36.25
C ALA A 9 11.99 -70.72 36.60
N PRO A 10 12.29 -71.97 37.04
CA PRO A 10 11.42 -73.13 37.25
C PRO A 10 11.55 -73.85 38.61
N CYS A 11 10.61 -74.77 38.81
CA CYS A 11 10.51 -75.76 39.88
C CYS A 11 11.61 -76.85 39.78
N GLN A 12 12.13 -77.31 40.92
CA GLN A 12 12.63 -78.68 41.09
C GLN A 12 12.23 -79.23 42.47
N ALA A 13 11.55 -80.36 42.46
CA ALA A 13 11.29 -81.21 43.62
C ALA A 13 12.39 -82.28 43.74
N PRO A 14 12.63 -82.80 44.96
CA PRO A 14 12.80 -84.25 45.07
C PRO A 14 12.00 -84.89 46.21
N SER A 15 11.31 -85.95 45.83
CA SER A 15 11.10 -87.24 46.50
C SER A 15 11.25 -87.38 48.03
N SER A 16 10.12 -87.76 48.61
CA SER A 16 9.88 -88.63 49.77
C SER A 16 11.01 -89.61 50.15
N VAL A 17 11.38 -89.60 51.44
CA VAL A 17 11.64 -90.83 52.21
C VAL A 17 11.14 -90.59 53.63
N GLY A 18 10.20 -91.42 54.08
CA GLY A 18 9.70 -91.39 55.45
C GLY A 18 10.71 -91.98 56.44
N SER A 19 10.72 -91.43 57.66
CA SER A 19 11.05 -92.18 58.86
C SER A 19 10.34 -91.54 60.05
N LEU A 20 9.45 -92.31 60.68
CA LEU A 20 9.06 -92.09 62.07
C LEU A 20 10.32 -92.14 62.93
N PHE A 21 10.44 -91.26 63.93
CA PHE A 21 10.75 -91.61 65.33
C PHE A 21 10.89 -90.35 66.21
N PHE A 22 10.34 -90.45 67.42
CA PHE A 22 10.57 -89.65 68.63
C PHE A 22 10.01 -88.23 68.77
N LEU A 23 8.87 -88.18 69.48
CA LEU A 23 8.51 -87.17 70.46
C LEU A 23 9.73 -86.81 71.34
N HIS A 24 10.20 -85.56 71.23
CA HIS A 24 10.97 -84.89 72.26
C HIS A 24 10.47 -83.43 72.36
N PRO A 25 10.12 -82.93 73.56
CA PRO A 25 9.66 -81.56 73.71
C PRO A 25 10.84 -80.58 73.52
N LEU A 26 10.68 -79.62 72.61
CA LEU A 26 11.62 -78.51 72.43
C LEU A 26 11.69 -77.62 73.68
N PRO A 27 12.87 -77.06 74.01
CA PRO A 27 13.06 -76.20 75.16
C PRO A 27 12.37 -74.82 74.98
N PRO A 28 11.90 -74.18 76.07
CA PRO A 28 11.24 -72.87 76.06
C PRO A 28 12.11 -71.68 75.60
N SER A 29 13.37 -71.89 75.21
CA SER A 29 14.28 -70.85 74.69
C SER A 29 14.02 -70.45 73.23
N LEU A 30 13.29 -71.24 72.43
CA LEU A 30 12.99 -70.93 71.03
C LEU A 30 11.67 -70.19 70.81
N LEU A 31 10.74 -70.24 71.76
CA LEU A 31 9.48 -69.48 71.76
C LEU A 31 9.70 -67.98 72.05
N VAL A 32 10.73 -67.66 72.84
CA VAL A 32 11.19 -66.28 73.06
C VAL A 32 11.78 -65.70 71.76
N CYS A 33 12.38 -66.53 70.91
CA CYS A 33 13.04 -66.11 69.67
C CYS A 33 12.06 -65.77 68.53
N THR A 34 10.89 -66.43 68.44
CA THR A 34 9.88 -66.11 67.42
C THR A 34 9.05 -64.87 67.79
N CYS A 35 8.79 -64.65 69.07
CA CYS A 35 8.03 -63.49 69.54
C CYS A 35 8.84 -62.18 69.39
N THR A 36 10.17 -62.22 69.59
CA THR A 36 11.05 -61.07 69.34
C THR A 36 11.22 -60.78 67.85
N LEU A 37 11.34 -61.80 66.99
CA LEU A 37 11.40 -61.63 65.55
C LEU A 37 10.11 -61.03 64.98
N SER A 38 8.95 -61.46 65.47
CA SER A 38 7.64 -60.91 65.10
C SER A 38 7.51 -59.43 65.51
N LEU A 39 7.96 -59.07 66.72
CA LEU A 39 7.97 -57.68 67.19
C LEU A 39 8.92 -56.80 66.38
N ILE A 40 10.13 -57.30 66.07
CA ILE A 40 11.11 -56.59 65.24
C ILE A 40 10.56 -56.38 63.82
N ASN A 41 9.93 -57.39 63.22
CA ASN A 41 9.32 -57.28 61.89
C ASN A 41 8.14 -56.29 61.91
N LYS A 42 7.31 -56.29 62.96
CA LYS A 42 6.24 -55.31 63.15
C LYS A 42 6.77 -53.88 63.32
N ILE A 43 7.85 -53.69 64.08
CA ILE A 43 8.51 -52.38 64.25
C ILE A 43 9.13 -51.92 62.92
N PHE A 44 9.80 -52.82 62.19
CA PHE A 44 10.38 -52.51 60.89
C PHE A 44 9.31 -52.13 59.86
N LYS A 45 8.21 -52.88 59.80
CA LYS A 45 7.06 -52.59 58.94
C LYS A 45 6.42 -51.25 59.32
N ASN A 46 6.22 -50.96 60.61
CA ASN A 46 5.72 -49.65 61.05
C ASN A 46 6.66 -48.51 60.64
N LYS A 47 7.97 -48.66 60.85
CA LYS A 47 8.97 -47.65 60.43
C LYS A 47 9.00 -47.44 58.91
N TYR A 48 8.78 -48.49 58.13
CA TYR A 48 8.67 -48.43 56.67
C TYR A 48 7.41 -47.67 56.25
N MET A 49 6.25 -48.04 56.80
CA MET A 49 4.98 -47.34 56.55
C MET A 49 5.04 -45.87 56.99
N ASP A 50 5.68 -45.56 58.11
CA ASP A 50 5.88 -44.18 58.57
C ASP A 50 6.74 -43.36 57.61
N ARG A 51 7.76 -43.98 56.99
CA ARG A 51 8.57 -43.34 55.94
C ARG A 51 7.74 -43.06 54.70
N GLU A 52 6.95 -44.02 54.22
CA GLU A 52 6.07 -43.83 53.08
C GLU A 52 5.04 -42.72 53.37
N VAL A 53 4.39 -42.74 54.54
CA VAL A 53 3.43 -41.71 54.95
C VAL A 53 4.09 -40.32 54.98
N ASN A 54 5.33 -40.22 55.49
CA ASN A 54 6.06 -38.96 55.50
C ASN A 54 6.47 -38.50 54.10
N GLN A 55 6.83 -39.41 53.20
CA GLN A 55 7.09 -39.11 51.79
C GLN A 55 5.83 -38.62 51.09
N LEU A 56 4.68 -39.29 51.29
CA LEU A 56 3.41 -38.84 50.73
C LEU A 56 3.03 -37.46 51.26
N LYS A 57 3.20 -37.19 52.56
CA LYS A 57 2.95 -35.86 53.14
C LYS A 57 3.83 -34.79 52.49
N GLN A 58 5.12 -35.08 52.27
CA GLN A 58 6.03 -34.16 51.57
C GLN A 58 5.54 -33.90 50.14
N TRP A 59 5.18 -34.93 49.38
CA TRP A 59 4.66 -34.76 48.02
C TRP A 59 3.37 -33.95 47.99
N VAL A 60 2.44 -34.18 48.93
CA VAL A 60 1.22 -33.38 49.06
C VAL A 60 1.57 -31.92 49.30
N THR A 61 2.49 -31.62 50.22
CA THR A 61 2.90 -30.24 50.48
C THR A 61 3.54 -29.58 49.26
N THR A 62 4.40 -30.29 48.53
CA THR A 62 5.02 -29.78 47.31
C THR A 62 3.98 -29.50 46.22
N LEU A 63 3.05 -30.43 45.99
CA LEU A 63 1.98 -30.25 45.01
C LEU A 63 1.06 -29.10 45.37
N MET A 64 0.70 -28.94 46.65
CA MET A 64 -0.09 -27.80 47.11
C MET A 64 0.64 -26.48 46.85
N MET A 65 1.94 -26.39 47.14
CA MET A 65 2.74 -25.19 46.84
C MET A 65 2.82 -24.90 45.33
N SER A 66 2.91 -25.94 44.49
CA SER A 66 2.89 -25.78 43.04
C SER A 66 1.54 -25.28 42.54
N ILE A 67 0.43 -25.81 43.06
CA ILE A 67 -0.93 -25.37 42.72
C ILE A 67 -1.09 -23.89 43.08
N THR A 68 -0.75 -23.48 44.30
CA THR A 68 -0.89 -22.08 44.72
C THR A 68 -0.06 -21.14 43.85
N LYS A 69 1.16 -21.53 43.49
CA LYS A 69 2.02 -20.73 42.61
C LYS A 69 1.43 -20.60 41.19
N GLU A 70 0.86 -21.68 40.67
CA GLU A 70 0.23 -21.68 39.36
C GLU A 70 -1.06 -20.83 39.37
N GLU A 71 -1.85 -20.91 40.44
CA GLU A 71 -3.04 -20.09 40.66
C GLU A 71 -2.69 -18.60 40.77
N GLU A 72 -1.63 -18.25 41.52
CA GLU A 72 -1.10 -16.88 41.58
C GLU A 72 -0.64 -16.37 40.20
N SER A 73 0.08 -17.21 39.45
CA SER A 73 0.54 -16.87 38.09
C SER A 73 -0.64 -16.68 37.12
N ALA A 74 -1.66 -17.54 37.22
CA ALA A 74 -2.88 -17.44 36.43
C ALA A 74 -3.65 -16.14 36.76
N ALA A 75 -3.78 -15.79 38.04
CA ALA A 75 -4.41 -14.55 38.47
C ALA A 75 -3.62 -13.30 38.02
N GLU A 76 -2.29 -13.33 38.06
CA GLU A 76 -1.44 -12.24 37.55
C GLU A 76 -1.61 -12.06 36.04
N LEU A 77 -1.59 -13.16 35.28
CA LEU A 77 -1.81 -13.13 33.83
C LEU A 77 -3.21 -12.66 33.47
N GLU A 78 -4.23 -13.09 34.21
CA GLU A 78 -5.60 -12.62 34.03
C GLU A 78 -5.73 -11.13 34.32
N LEU A 79 -5.10 -10.64 35.40
CA LEU A 79 -5.06 -9.20 35.69
C LEU A 79 -4.35 -8.44 34.57
N LYS A 80 -3.18 -8.90 34.12
CA LYS A 80 -2.47 -8.30 32.98
C LYS A 80 -3.37 -8.27 31.76
N ALA A 81 -3.99 -9.40 31.41
CA ALA A 81 -4.95 -9.45 30.31
C ALA A 81 -6.05 -8.42 30.52
N ARG A 82 -6.78 -8.42 31.64
CA ARG A 82 -7.85 -7.46 31.91
C ARG A 82 -7.39 -6.00 31.86
N VAL A 83 -6.21 -5.67 32.39
CA VAL A 83 -5.62 -4.32 32.34
C VAL A 83 -5.28 -3.93 30.90
N PHE A 84 -4.70 -4.84 30.10
CA PHE A 84 -4.46 -4.63 28.67
C PHE A 84 -5.77 -4.62 27.85
N HIS A 85 -6.85 -5.25 28.33
CA HIS A 85 -8.17 -5.30 27.69
C HIS A 85 -9.12 -4.16 28.14
N TYR A 86 -8.75 -3.35 29.15
CA TYR A 86 -9.58 -2.23 29.63
C TYR A 86 -9.56 -1.03 28.69
N GLY A 87 -8.63 -0.99 27.73
CA GLY A 87 -8.84 -0.38 26.44
C GLY A 87 -9.12 -1.50 25.46
N GLU A 88 -10.16 -1.37 24.63
CA GLU A 88 -10.38 -2.25 23.48
C GLU A 88 -9.02 -2.54 22.83
N TYR A 89 -8.50 -3.77 22.92
CA TYR A 89 -7.31 -4.14 22.17
C TYR A 89 -7.71 -4.08 20.70
N LYS A 90 -7.46 -2.92 20.13
CA LYS A 90 -7.74 -2.55 18.75
C LYS A 90 -6.69 -3.15 17.83
N GLY A 91 -6.13 -4.32 18.15
CA GLY A 91 -5.13 -5.00 17.31
C GLY A 91 -5.63 -5.13 15.87
N ALA A 92 -6.90 -5.51 15.67
CA ALA A 92 -7.48 -5.55 14.33
C ALA A 92 -7.61 -4.18 13.63
N GLN A 93 -7.66 -3.07 14.36
CA GLN A 93 -7.64 -1.70 13.80
C GLN A 93 -6.20 -1.22 13.57
N GLU A 94 -5.27 -1.55 14.46
CA GLU A 94 -3.84 -1.26 14.34
C GLU A 94 -3.20 -2.05 13.19
N ASP A 95 -3.56 -3.32 13.03
CA ASP A 95 -3.13 -4.17 11.91
C ASP A 95 -3.64 -3.60 10.58
N LYS A 96 -4.90 -3.16 10.52
CA LYS A 96 -5.45 -2.47 9.33
C LYS A 96 -4.71 -1.18 9.04
N LEU A 97 -4.32 -0.42 10.07
CA LEU A 97 -3.54 0.80 9.91
C LEU A 97 -2.15 0.49 9.37
N LEU A 98 -1.48 -0.54 9.91
CA LEU A 98 -0.18 -1.01 9.45
C LEU A 98 -0.22 -1.52 8.01
N GLU A 99 -1.24 -2.29 7.64
CA GLU A 99 -1.46 -2.70 6.25
C GLU A 99 -1.66 -1.50 5.32
N SER A 100 -2.47 -0.52 5.74
CA SER A 100 -2.68 0.70 4.95
C SER A 100 -1.39 1.50 4.79
N LEU A 101 -0.56 1.56 5.82
CA LEU A 101 0.73 2.23 5.76
C LEU A 101 1.66 1.48 4.80
N ASN A 102 1.75 0.16 4.94
CA ASN A 102 2.58 -0.68 4.09
C ASN A 102 2.21 -0.50 2.61
N ARG A 103 0.90 -0.50 2.27
CA ARG A 103 0.43 -0.24 0.91
C ARG A 103 0.87 1.13 0.39
N LYS A 104 0.75 2.20 1.19
CA LYS A 104 1.20 3.54 0.79
C LYS A 104 2.71 3.59 0.56
N VAL A 105 3.49 2.95 1.42
CA VAL A 105 4.96 2.89 1.28
C VAL A 105 5.33 2.12 0.01
N LEU A 106 4.66 0.99 -0.26
CA LEU A 106 4.84 0.22 -1.50
C LEU A 106 4.52 1.04 -2.74
N ASP A 107 3.42 1.79 -2.73
CA ASP A 107 3.04 2.66 -3.84
C ASP A 107 4.11 3.71 -4.11
N VAL A 108 4.61 4.40 -3.07
CA VAL A 108 5.69 5.38 -3.23
C VAL A 108 6.97 4.73 -3.75
N TYR A 109 7.35 3.58 -3.17
CA TYR A 109 8.54 2.84 -3.59
C TYR A 109 8.49 2.47 -5.09
N ARG A 110 7.34 1.97 -5.57
CA ARG A 110 7.14 1.62 -6.98
C ARG A 110 7.28 2.80 -7.93
N HIS A 111 6.75 3.97 -7.54
CA HIS A 111 6.78 5.16 -8.38
C HIS A 111 8.16 5.82 -8.42
N CYS A 112 8.89 5.79 -7.30
CA CYS A 112 10.20 6.43 -7.19
C CYS A 112 11.35 5.54 -7.67
N ILE A 113 11.33 4.25 -7.33
CA ILE A 113 12.50 3.34 -7.48
C ILE A 113 12.23 2.23 -8.49
N GLY A 114 11.00 1.68 -8.51
CA GLY A 114 10.60 0.59 -9.41
C GLY A 114 10.27 -0.72 -8.68
N ALA A 115 9.76 -1.71 -9.42
CA ALA A 115 9.14 -2.92 -8.84
C ALA A 115 10.09 -4.13 -8.67
N GLN A 116 11.36 -4.05 -9.07
CA GLN A 116 12.23 -5.25 -9.14
C GLN A 116 12.55 -5.92 -7.79
N GLN A 117 12.57 -5.19 -6.67
CA GLN A 117 13.01 -5.71 -5.35
C GLN A 117 11.91 -5.69 -4.27
N GLU A 118 10.66 -5.45 -4.66
CA GLU A 118 9.56 -5.20 -3.73
C GLU A 118 9.26 -6.39 -2.79
N SER A 119 9.35 -7.63 -3.29
CA SER A 119 8.94 -8.83 -2.56
C SER A 119 9.88 -9.27 -1.43
N SER A 120 11.11 -8.74 -1.40
CA SER A 120 12.12 -9.09 -0.38
C SER A 120 12.29 -8.06 0.73
N LEU A 121 11.66 -6.89 0.61
CA LEU A 121 11.93 -5.75 1.48
C LEU A 121 10.83 -5.56 2.54
N GLY A 122 11.24 -5.26 3.77
CA GLY A 122 10.32 -4.78 4.81
C GLY A 122 9.98 -3.30 4.64
N THR A 123 8.87 -2.84 5.23
CA THR A 123 8.41 -1.44 5.14
C THR A 123 9.47 -0.42 5.56
N VAL A 124 10.22 -0.70 6.63
CA VAL A 124 11.30 0.18 7.11
C VAL A 124 12.44 0.25 6.11
N GLN A 125 12.82 -0.87 5.50
CA GLN A 125 13.87 -0.90 4.47
C GLN A 125 13.45 -0.12 3.23
N MET A 126 12.19 -0.24 2.81
CA MET A 126 11.64 0.56 1.72
C MET A 126 11.73 2.06 2.00
N LEU A 127 11.38 2.49 3.22
CA LEU A 127 11.50 3.89 3.63
C LEU A 127 12.95 4.38 3.58
N THR A 128 13.91 3.60 4.09
CA THR A 128 15.33 3.97 4.03
C THR A 128 15.83 4.14 2.60
N ILE A 129 15.40 3.28 1.67
CA ILE A 129 15.77 3.41 0.25
C ILE A 129 15.11 4.65 -0.37
N ILE A 130 13.84 4.93 -0.04
CA ILE A 130 13.13 6.14 -0.50
C ILE A 130 13.85 7.39 0.00
N GLU A 131 14.19 7.47 1.28
CA GLU A 131 14.91 8.60 1.88
C GLU A 131 16.26 8.81 1.17
N HIS A 132 17.04 7.75 0.99
CA HIS A 132 18.30 7.83 0.28
C HIS A 132 18.14 8.33 -1.17
N HIS A 133 17.13 7.83 -1.88
CA HIS A 133 16.86 8.28 -3.25
C HIS A 133 16.45 9.75 -3.30
N LEU A 134 15.66 10.22 -2.32
CA LEU A 134 15.30 11.63 -2.21
C LEU A 134 16.55 12.50 -1.98
N ASP A 135 17.44 12.09 -1.08
CA ASP A 135 18.69 12.80 -0.82
C ASP A 135 19.57 12.87 -2.08
N GLU A 136 19.74 11.77 -2.81
CA GLU A 136 20.46 11.76 -4.08
C GLU A 136 19.86 12.73 -5.11
N LEU A 137 18.53 12.77 -5.23
CA LEU A 137 17.85 13.68 -6.14
C LEU A 137 18.04 15.14 -5.73
N LEU A 138 18.01 15.45 -4.43
CA LEU A 138 18.27 16.79 -3.90
C LEU A 138 19.71 17.23 -4.16
N GLU A 139 20.70 16.37 -3.91
CA GLU A 139 22.10 16.64 -4.24
C GLU A 139 22.30 16.89 -5.73
N ASN A 140 21.65 16.08 -6.57
CA ASN A 140 21.71 16.23 -8.02
C ASN A 140 21.09 17.56 -8.47
N LEU A 141 20.00 17.99 -7.84
CA LEU A 141 19.34 19.26 -8.11
C LEU A 141 20.24 20.46 -7.76
N GLU A 142 20.96 20.40 -6.64
CA GLU A 142 21.90 21.45 -6.24
C GLU A 142 23.12 21.52 -7.15
N ARG A 143 23.55 20.39 -7.71
CA ARG A 143 24.73 20.29 -8.59
C ARG A 143 24.43 20.60 -10.07
N VAL A 144 23.18 20.90 -10.44
CA VAL A 144 22.84 21.17 -11.84
C VAL A 144 23.61 22.40 -12.35
N PRO A 145 24.41 22.27 -13.42
CA PRO A 145 25.14 23.41 -13.97
C PRO A 145 24.19 24.49 -14.49
N GLN A 146 24.44 25.75 -14.10
CA GLN A 146 23.62 26.91 -14.49
C GLN A 146 23.41 27.03 -16.01
N ILE A 147 24.43 26.65 -16.79
CA ILE A 147 24.38 26.66 -18.27
C ILE A 147 23.23 25.77 -18.80
N LYS A 148 23.01 24.59 -18.20
CA LYS A 148 21.92 23.69 -18.62
C LYS A 148 20.55 24.28 -18.29
N ILE A 149 20.44 24.98 -17.17
CA ILE A 149 19.21 25.67 -16.74
C ILE A 149 18.87 26.78 -17.75
N GLU A 150 19.83 27.65 -18.06
CA GLU A 150 19.62 28.72 -19.04
C GLU A 150 19.27 28.19 -20.43
N GLN A 151 19.87 27.08 -20.87
CA GLN A 151 19.53 26.45 -22.13
C GLN A 151 18.10 25.91 -22.12
N ALA A 152 17.67 25.27 -21.04
CA ALA A 152 16.30 24.77 -20.86
C ALA A 152 15.28 25.91 -20.83
N GLU A 153 15.58 27.01 -20.14
CA GLU A 153 14.73 28.21 -20.10
C GLU A 153 14.61 28.86 -21.48
N LYS A 154 15.73 29.03 -22.19
CA LYS A 154 15.74 29.56 -23.56
C LYS A 154 14.94 28.66 -24.52
N ALA A 155 15.05 27.34 -24.39
CA ALA A 155 14.29 26.40 -25.20
C ALA A 155 12.78 26.51 -24.91
N LYS A 156 12.38 26.54 -23.63
CA LYS A 156 10.98 26.67 -23.21
C LYS A 156 10.36 27.99 -23.66
N GLU A 157 11.08 29.10 -23.53
CA GLU A 157 10.61 30.41 -23.99
C GLU A 157 10.56 30.49 -25.53
N LYS A 158 11.52 29.87 -26.24
CA LYS A 158 11.48 29.77 -27.70
C LYS A 158 10.26 28.98 -28.17
N GLU A 159 9.98 27.83 -27.56
CA GLU A 159 8.81 27.02 -27.88
C GLU A 159 7.52 27.80 -27.63
N ARG A 160 7.39 28.44 -26.46
CA ARG A 160 6.24 29.29 -26.13
C ARG A 160 6.01 30.39 -27.18
N ARG A 161 7.08 31.05 -27.62
CA ARG A 161 6.99 32.09 -28.68
C ARG A 161 6.55 31.53 -30.03
N LEU A 162 7.01 30.34 -30.39
CA LEU A 162 6.60 29.68 -31.63
C LEU A 162 5.12 29.32 -31.59
N ARG A 163 4.65 28.69 -30.50
CA ARG A 163 3.22 28.36 -30.31
C ARG A 163 2.32 29.60 -30.44
N LEU A 164 2.67 30.70 -29.79
CA LEU A 164 1.92 31.96 -29.89
C LEU A 164 1.89 32.55 -31.31
N ARG A 165 2.99 32.42 -32.07
CA ARG A 165 3.03 32.86 -33.47
C ARG A 165 2.17 31.99 -34.36
N GLU A 166 2.23 30.68 -34.19
CA GLU A 166 1.42 29.70 -34.93
C GLU A 166 -0.06 29.93 -34.68
N GLU A 167 -0.48 30.10 -33.42
CA GLU A 167 -1.86 30.43 -33.05
C GLU A 167 -2.33 31.74 -33.70
N LYS A 168 -1.49 32.78 -33.70
CA LYS A 168 -1.80 34.06 -34.35
C LYS A 168 -1.97 33.92 -35.87
N VAL A 169 -1.06 33.19 -36.52
CA VAL A 169 -1.12 32.94 -37.98
C VAL A 169 -2.36 32.12 -38.32
N LEU A 170 -2.68 31.10 -37.52
CA LEU A 170 -3.87 30.27 -37.70
C LEU A 170 -5.15 31.11 -37.58
N MET A 171 -5.24 31.97 -36.56
CA MET A 171 -6.38 32.87 -36.38
C MET A 171 -6.53 33.85 -37.55
N GLN A 172 -5.43 34.44 -38.03
CA GLN A 172 -5.45 35.32 -39.19
C GLN A 172 -5.89 34.59 -40.46
N LYS A 173 -5.41 33.37 -40.67
CA LYS A 173 -5.79 32.53 -41.80
C LYS A 173 -7.28 32.20 -41.78
N GLN A 174 -7.82 31.81 -40.63
CA GLN A 174 -9.26 31.54 -40.45
C GLN A 174 -10.10 32.78 -40.77
N LEU A 175 -9.71 33.95 -40.28
CA LEU A 175 -10.43 35.20 -40.55
C LEU A 175 -10.36 35.59 -42.03
N GLN A 176 -9.23 35.36 -42.69
CA GLN A 176 -9.09 35.60 -44.13
C GLN A 176 -9.91 34.62 -44.96
N GLU A 177 -9.93 33.35 -44.55
CA GLU A 177 -10.75 32.32 -45.16
C GLU A 177 -12.25 32.62 -45.02
N GLU A 178 -12.72 33.04 -43.84
CA GLU A 178 -14.12 33.46 -43.63
C GLU A 178 -14.51 34.65 -44.52
N ARG A 179 -13.60 35.63 -44.67
CA ARG A 179 -13.81 36.78 -45.58
C ARG A 179 -13.93 36.32 -47.02
N LEU A 180 -13.05 35.42 -47.47
CA LEU A 180 -13.08 34.88 -48.82
C LEU A 180 -14.37 34.08 -49.07
N GLN A 181 -14.74 33.20 -48.15
CA GLN A 181 -15.98 32.42 -48.22
C GLN A 181 -17.21 33.34 -48.27
N ARG A 182 -17.27 34.38 -47.45
CA ARG A 182 -18.37 35.36 -47.46
C ARG A 182 -18.46 36.13 -48.78
N ALA A 183 -17.32 36.52 -49.37
CA ALA A 183 -17.29 37.18 -50.67
C ALA A 183 -17.75 36.24 -51.80
N GLN A 184 -17.29 34.99 -51.79
CA GLN A 184 -17.72 33.95 -52.73
C GLN A 184 -19.23 33.69 -52.63
N ALA A 185 -19.77 33.54 -51.42
CA ALA A 185 -21.20 33.36 -51.20
C ALA A 185 -22.03 34.53 -51.74
N ARG A 186 -21.56 35.78 -51.58
CA ARG A 186 -22.21 36.96 -52.18
C ARG A 186 -22.17 36.95 -53.70
N ALA A 187 -21.07 36.50 -54.30
CA ALA A 187 -20.93 36.42 -55.75
C ALA A 187 -21.78 35.30 -56.37
N GLN A 188 -21.93 34.18 -55.66
CA GLN A 188 -22.77 33.03 -56.08
C GLN A 188 -24.26 33.23 -55.78
N ALA A 189 -24.61 34.13 -54.86
CA ALA A 189 -26.00 34.42 -54.52
C ALA A 189 -26.79 34.85 -55.76
N GLU A 190 -27.98 34.28 -55.92
CA GLU A 190 -28.81 34.56 -57.07
C GLU A 190 -29.12 36.06 -57.18
N ILE A 191 -28.67 36.68 -58.26
CA ILE A 191 -28.96 38.09 -58.55
C ILE A 191 -30.46 38.20 -58.84
N LYS A 192 -31.23 38.62 -57.83
CA LYS A 192 -32.64 38.96 -58.01
C LYS A 192 -32.74 40.11 -59.00
N LYS A 193 -33.02 39.77 -60.27
CA LYS A 193 -33.29 40.75 -61.33
C LYS A 193 -34.50 41.57 -60.92
N LYS A 194 -34.26 42.74 -60.34
CA LYS A 194 -35.33 43.70 -60.13
C LYS A 194 -35.83 44.08 -61.51
N ARG A 195 -37.06 43.72 -61.85
CA ARG A 195 -37.76 44.40 -62.94
C ARG A 195 -37.78 45.87 -62.53
N GLY A 196 -37.03 46.70 -63.25
CA GLY A 196 -36.97 48.13 -62.97
C GLY A 196 -38.35 48.77 -63.08
N ARG A 197 -38.42 50.10 -63.01
CA ARG A 197 -39.66 50.81 -63.39
C ARG A 197 -40.05 50.35 -64.80
N ARG A 198 -41.32 49.98 -64.98
CA ARG A 198 -41.84 49.70 -66.34
C ARG A 198 -41.51 50.90 -67.22
N LEU A 199 -41.01 50.63 -68.42
CA LEU A 199 -40.80 51.67 -69.42
C LEU A 199 -42.14 52.34 -69.67
N VAL A 200 -42.31 53.57 -69.17
CA VAL A 200 -43.50 54.36 -69.46
C VAL A 200 -43.28 54.98 -70.83
N SER A 201 -44.14 54.62 -71.77
CA SER A 201 -44.19 55.26 -73.09
C SER A 201 -44.45 56.75 -72.89
N ARG A 202 -43.43 57.57 -73.15
CA ARG A 202 -43.63 59.01 -73.28
C ARG A 202 -44.23 59.21 -74.67
N SER A 203 -45.39 59.87 -74.74
CA SER A 203 -46.06 60.15 -76.02
C SER A 203 -45.19 60.97 -76.99
N ARG A 204 -44.04 61.49 -76.53
CA ARG A 204 -43.00 62.09 -77.36
C ARG A 204 -41.60 61.91 -76.74
N PRO A 205 -40.64 61.27 -77.44
CA PRO A 205 -39.23 61.28 -77.03
C PRO A 205 -38.71 62.73 -77.01
N PRO A 206 -37.88 63.13 -76.02
CA PRO A 206 -37.16 64.39 -76.08
C PRO A 206 -36.34 64.45 -77.37
N ALA A 207 -36.37 65.59 -78.07
CA ALA A 207 -35.59 65.75 -79.29
C ALA A 207 -34.11 65.44 -79.00
N LEU A 208 -33.50 64.60 -79.82
CA LEU A 208 -32.06 64.35 -79.78
C LEU A 208 -31.36 65.70 -79.96
N LYS A 209 -30.81 66.23 -78.87
CA LYS A 209 -29.91 67.38 -78.98
C LYS A 209 -28.70 66.90 -79.75
N ALA A 210 -28.36 67.59 -80.84
CA ALA A 210 -27.13 67.35 -81.57
C ALA A 210 -25.98 67.34 -80.56
N LYS A 211 -25.16 66.29 -80.60
CA LYS A 211 -23.95 66.19 -79.81
C LYS A 211 -23.07 67.38 -80.24
N ARG A 212 -22.92 68.38 -79.38
CA ARG A 212 -21.83 69.34 -79.58
C ARG A 212 -20.55 68.55 -79.36
N GLU A 213 -19.66 68.56 -80.33
CA GLU A 213 -18.27 68.14 -80.14
C GLU A 213 -17.76 68.81 -78.87
N PRO A 214 -17.11 68.08 -77.94
CA PRO A 214 -16.48 68.72 -76.81
C PRO A 214 -15.46 69.71 -77.36
N GLU A 215 -15.67 70.99 -77.08
CA GLU A 215 -14.66 72.00 -77.33
C GLU A 215 -13.51 71.65 -76.39
N HIS A 216 -12.44 71.08 -76.96
CA HIS A 216 -11.20 70.87 -76.24
C HIS A 216 -10.65 72.24 -75.91
N VAL A 217 -10.97 72.71 -74.71
CA VAL A 217 -10.27 73.85 -74.12
C VAL A 217 -8.85 73.35 -73.89
N LEU A 218 -7.90 73.87 -74.66
CA LEU A 218 -6.48 73.75 -74.35
C LEU A 218 -6.28 74.58 -73.08
N MET A 219 -6.26 73.89 -71.94
CA MET A 219 -5.81 74.47 -70.68
C MET A 219 -4.30 74.68 -70.81
N ASP A 220 -3.80 75.83 -70.36
CA ASP A 220 -2.37 76.07 -70.27
C ASP A 220 -1.80 75.19 -69.13
N ASP A 221 -0.58 74.66 -69.30
CA ASP A 221 0.01 73.70 -68.35
C ASP A 221 0.03 74.26 -66.91
N ASP A 222 0.21 75.58 -66.77
CA ASP A 222 0.20 76.31 -65.49
C ASP A 222 -1.18 76.30 -64.79
N GLU A 223 -2.29 76.23 -65.53
CA GLU A 223 -3.64 76.13 -64.96
C GLU A 223 -3.96 74.70 -64.51
N GLU A 224 -3.41 73.69 -65.18
CA GLU A 224 -3.58 72.28 -64.81
C GLU A 224 -2.82 71.96 -63.51
N GLU A 225 -1.61 72.53 -63.33
CA GLU A 225 -0.83 72.41 -62.10
C GLU A 225 -1.52 73.06 -60.89
N GLN A 226 -2.19 74.21 -61.09
CA GLN A 226 -2.93 74.89 -60.01
C GLN A 226 -4.14 74.09 -59.52
N LEU A 227 -4.80 73.33 -60.41
CA LEU A 227 -5.92 72.46 -60.05
C LEU A 227 -5.46 71.21 -59.28
N LEU A 228 -4.25 70.73 -59.55
CA LEU A 228 -3.64 69.60 -58.86
C LEU A 228 -3.08 69.96 -57.46
N PHE A 229 -2.88 71.25 -57.17
CA PHE A 229 -2.27 71.70 -55.92
C PHE A 229 -3.12 71.43 -54.65
N PHE A 230 -4.44 71.26 -54.78
CA PHE A 230 -5.35 71.05 -53.64
C PHE A 230 -6.10 69.70 -53.63
N THR A 231 -5.73 68.77 -54.51
CA THR A 231 -6.32 67.41 -54.53
C THR A 231 -5.35 66.39 -53.93
#